data_AF-A0AAW6FB03-F1
#
_entry.id   AF-A0AAW6FB03-F1
#
_cell.length_a   1.000
_cell.length_b   1.000
_cell.length_c   1.000
_cell.angle_alpha   90.00
_cell.angle_beta   90.00
_cell.angle_gamma   90.00
#
_symmetry.space_group_name_H-M   'P 1'
#
loop_
_entity.id
_entity.type
_entity.pdbx_description
1 polymer ?
#
loop_
_entity_poly.entity_id
_entity_poly.type
_entity_poly.pdbx_seq_one_letter_code
_entity_poly.pdbx_strand_id
1 'polypeptide(L)'
;MRRLNLILLLSAVTAALAFVISCKETNAERLEKMCGEWVSTGGKPPFTLWEEDGRYRVTVMHRNHTGGSEAETYLVRETEGVLFIETGFAVMMDYDREKDRIRLSPGGEYRRKSDGTLKQ
;
A
#
# COMPACT_ATOMS: atom_id res chain seq x y z
N MET A 1 -4.91 -23.75 -46.28
CA MET A 1 -5.12 -24.36 -44.94
C MET A 1 -3.96 -24.12 -43.97
N ARG A 2 -2.70 -24.44 -44.29
CA ARG A 2 -1.55 -24.26 -43.36
C ARG A 2 -1.32 -22.81 -42.88
N ARG A 3 -1.42 -21.81 -43.75
CA ARG A 3 -1.23 -20.39 -43.39
C ARG A 3 -2.34 -19.85 -42.47
N LEU A 4 -3.59 -20.29 -42.65
CA LEU A 4 -4.72 -19.87 -41.82
C LEU A 4 -4.64 -20.46 -40.41
N ASN A 5 -4.25 -21.74 -40.28
CA ASN A 5 -4.01 -22.36 -38.97
C ASN A 5 -2.87 -21.68 -38.21
N LEU A 6 -1.81 -21.24 -38.91
CA LEU A 6 -0.71 -20.52 -38.28
C LEU A 6 -1.15 -19.16 -37.73
N ILE A 7 -1.97 -18.42 -38.49
CA ILE A 7 -2.53 -17.13 -38.05
C ILE A 7 -3.44 -17.31 -36.83
N LEU A 8 -4.30 -18.33 -36.84
CA LEU A 8 -5.19 -18.65 -35.71
C LEU A 8 -4.39 -19.02 -34.46
N LEU A 9 -3.34 -19.84 -34.59
CA LEU A 9 -2.45 -20.20 -33.48
C LEU A 9 -1.73 -18.96 -32.92
N LEU A 10 -1.20 -18.10 -33.79
CA LEU A 10 -0.55 -16.85 -33.37
C LEU A 10 -1.52 -15.91 -32.64
N SER A 11 -2.77 -15.79 -33.10
CA SER A 11 -3.81 -15.00 -32.41
C SER A 11 -4.19 -15.58 -31.05
N ALA A 12 -4.26 -16.92 -30.93
CA ALA A 12 -4.57 -17.58 -29.67
C ALA A 12 -3.44 -17.39 -28.64
N VAL A 13 -2.18 -17.48 -29.07
CA VAL A 13 -1.00 -17.25 -28.22
C VAL A 13 -0.92 -15.80 -27.75
N THR A 14 -1.21 -14.83 -28.62
CA THR A 14 -1.23 -13.40 -28.24
C THR A 14 -2.38 -13.08 -27.29
N ALA A 15 -3.58 -13.63 -27.51
CA ALA A 15 -4.70 -13.49 -26.58
C ALA A 15 -4.40 -14.12 -25.21
N ALA A 16 -3.79 -15.31 -25.17
CA ALA A 16 -3.39 -15.97 -23.94
C ALA A 16 -2.32 -15.15 -23.17
N LEU A 17 -1.32 -14.59 -23.89
CA LEU A 17 -0.29 -13.78 -23.27
C LEU A 17 -0.85 -12.46 -22.71
N ALA A 18 -1.76 -11.81 -23.44
CA ALA A 18 -2.46 -10.61 -22.96
C ALA A 18 -3.30 -10.90 -21.70
N PHE A 19 -3.95 -12.06 -21.64
CA PHE A 19 -4.74 -12.48 -20.48
C PHE A 19 -3.86 -12.71 -19.23
N VAL A 20 -2.66 -13.29 -19.40
CA VAL A 20 -1.71 -13.53 -18.28
C VAL A 20 -1.14 -12.22 -17.72
N ILE A 21 -1.03 -11.16 -18.53
CA ILE A 21 -0.55 -9.84 -18.07
C ILE A 21 -1.66 -9.06 -17.34
N SER A 22 -2.93 -9.38 -17.57
CA SER A 22 -4.09 -8.55 -17.21
C SER A 22 -4.57 -8.60 -15.75
N CYS A 23 -3.97 -9.39 -14.87
CA CYS A 23 -4.48 -9.54 -13.48
C CYS A 23 -3.42 -9.34 -12.38
N LYS A 24 -2.40 -8.50 -12.61
CA LYS A 24 -1.52 -8.09 -11.51
C LYS A 24 -1.99 -6.75 -10.94
N GLU A 25 -2.36 -6.77 -9.66
CA GLU A 25 -2.62 -5.55 -8.87
C GLU A 25 -1.36 -4.68 -8.86
N THR A 26 -1.52 -3.42 -9.21
CA THR A 26 -0.42 -2.44 -9.20
C THR A 26 -0.20 -1.88 -7.80
N ASN A 27 1.00 -1.35 -7.53
CA ASN A 27 1.27 -0.68 -6.25
C ASN A 27 0.41 0.58 -6.05
N ALA A 28 -0.02 1.25 -7.12
CA ALA A 28 -0.95 2.37 -7.03
C ALA A 28 -2.35 1.92 -6.54
N GLU A 29 -2.91 0.87 -7.13
CA GLU A 29 -4.18 0.27 -6.69
C GLU A 29 -4.08 -0.30 -5.26
N ARG A 30 -2.90 -0.82 -4.90
CA ARG A 30 -2.62 -1.31 -3.56
C ARG A 30 -2.60 -0.16 -2.54
N LEU A 31 -1.91 0.95 -2.85
CA LEU A 31 -1.83 2.13 -2.01
C LEU A 31 -3.18 2.81 -1.81
N GLU A 32 -4.02 2.87 -2.85
CA GLU A 32 -5.39 3.37 -2.75
C GLU A 32 -6.19 2.64 -1.66
N LYS A 33 -6.09 1.31 -1.62
CA LYS A 33 -6.76 0.48 -0.58
C LYS A 33 -6.16 0.65 0.81
N MET A 34 -4.90 1.05 0.89
CA MET A 34 -4.21 1.27 2.14
C MET A 34 -4.57 2.64 2.77
N CYS A 35 -5.12 3.59 2.02
CA CYS A 35 -5.51 4.89 2.55
C CYS A 35 -6.45 4.75 3.76
N GLY A 36 -6.26 5.62 4.76
CA GLY A 36 -6.99 5.62 6.02
C GLY A 36 -6.09 5.68 7.26
N GLU A 37 -6.72 5.54 8.42
CA GLU A 37 -6.05 5.60 9.72
C GLU A 37 -5.62 4.22 10.21
N TRP A 38 -4.39 4.12 10.73
CA TRP A 38 -3.74 2.89 11.14
C TRP A 38 -3.23 2.98 12.57
N VAL A 39 -3.50 1.94 13.36
CA VAL A 39 -3.11 1.84 14.77
C VAL A 39 -2.13 0.70 14.96
N SER A 40 -0.99 0.98 15.61
CA SER A 40 0.02 -0.02 15.91
C SER A 40 -0.50 -1.09 16.86
N THR A 41 -0.13 -2.34 16.64
CA THR A 41 -0.34 -3.42 17.61
C THR A 41 0.79 -3.52 18.63
N GLY A 42 1.90 -2.80 18.42
CA GLY A 42 3.12 -2.85 19.23
C GLY A 42 3.44 -1.53 19.95
N GLY A 43 2.47 -0.63 20.12
CA GLY A 43 2.64 0.62 20.86
C GLY A 43 3.43 1.72 20.14
N LYS A 44 3.64 1.60 18.82
CA LYS A 44 4.18 2.69 18.00
C LYS A 44 3.11 3.76 17.73
N PRO A 45 3.50 5.00 17.39
CA PRO A 45 2.55 6.05 17.02
C PRO A 45 1.60 5.60 15.90
N PRO A 46 0.30 5.95 15.96
CA PRO A 46 -0.61 5.74 14.84
C PRO A 46 -0.27 6.68 13.69
N PHE A 47 -0.69 6.32 12.48
CA PHE A 47 -0.50 7.16 11.31
C PHE A 47 -1.72 7.14 10.39
N THR A 48 -1.80 8.13 9.52
CA THR A 48 -2.79 8.21 8.44
C THR A 48 -2.08 8.15 7.11
N LEU A 49 -2.48 7.21 6.24
CA LEU A 49 -2.06 7.17 4.85
C LEU A 49 -3.13 7.84 3.98
N TRP A 50 -2.71 8.75 3.11
CA TRP A 50 -3.62 9.50 2.25
C TRP A 50 -2.98 9.83 0.92
N GLU A 51 -3.80 10.22 -0.05
CA GLU A 51 -3.41 10.57 -1.41
C GLU A 51 -3.65 12.06 -1.64
N GLU A 52 -2.72 12.71 -2.33
CA GLU A 52 -2.86 14.07 -2.84
C GLU A 52 -2.01 14.24 -4.10
N ASP A 53 -2.67 14.66 -5.19
CA ASP A 53 -2.08 14.91 -6.52
C ASP A 53 -1.31 13.71 -7.12
N GLY A 54 -1.88 12.52 -7.01
CA GLY A 54 -1.31 11.25 -7.43
C GLY A 54 -0.15 10.76 -6.55
N ARG A 55 0.07 11.38 -5.39
CA ARG A 55 1.17 11.04 -4.48
C ARG A 55 0.63 10.62 -3.12
N TYR A 56 1.15 9.51 -2.61
CA TYR A 56 0.73 8.96 -1.32
C TYR A 56 1.63 9.46 -0.20
N ARG A 57 1.04 9.85 0.92
CA ARG A 57 1.72 10.44 2.08
C ARG A 57 1.26 9.78 3.37
N VAL A 58 2.19 9.64 4.31
CA VAL A 58 1.92 9.17 5.67
C VAL A 58 2.09 10.33 6.63
N THR A 59 1.06 10.63 7.41
CA THR A 59 1.13 11.57 8.53
C THR A 59 1.17 10.82 9.85
N VAL A 60 2.18 11.06 10.66
CA VAL A 60 2.34 10.47 12.00
C VAL A 60 2.14 11.57 13.04
N MET A 61 1.34 11.29 14.06
CA MET A 61 1.15 12.21 15.19
C MET A 61 2.08 11.80 16.34
N HIS A 62 3.04 12.65 16.66
CA HIS A 62 3.96 12.47 17.76
C HIS A 62 3.55 13.34 18.94
N ARG A 63 3.72 12.82 20.16
CA ARG A 63 3.70 13.66 21.36
C ARG A 63 5.07 14.27 21.53
N ASN A 64 5.14 15.59 21.66
CA ASN A 64 6.39 16.27 21.96
C ASN A 64 6.70 16.18 23.47
N HIS A 65 7.90 16.60 23.85
CA HIS A 65 8.39 16.56 25.23
C HIS A 65 7.66 17.54 26.17
N THR A 66 6.89 18.48 25.64
CA THR A 66 6.08 19.43 26.41
C THR A 66 4.60 19.02 26.53
N GLY A 67 4.23 17.84 26.01
CA GLY A 67 2.86 17.31 26.07
C GLY A 67 1.93 17.77 24.95
N GLY A 68 2.42 18.59 24.01
CA GLY A 68 1.74 18.91 22.75
C GLY A 68 1.82 17.77 21.74
N SER A 69 1.07 17.90 20.65
CA SER A 69 1.11 16.98 19.51
C SER A 69 1.70 17.68 18.30
N GLU A 70 2.63 17.01 17.63
CA GLU A 70 3.24 17.45 16.38
C GLU A 70 2.91 16.45 15.27
N ALA A 71 2.61 16.97 14.09
CA ALA A 71 2.29 16.17 12.91
C ALA A 71 3.49 16.17 11.97
N GLU A 72 4.01 15.00 11.64
CA GLU A 72 5.07 14.83 10.64
C GLU A 72 4.49 14.11 9.43
N THR A 73 4.75 14.66 8.22
CA THR A 73 4.23 14.09 6.97
C THR A 73 5.37 13.66 6.07
N TYR A 74 5.29 12.42 5.60
CA TYR A 74 6.30 11.73 4.83
C TYR A 74 5.74 11.25 3.50
N LEU A 75 6.57 11.27 2.46
CA LEU A 75 6.19 10.76 1.15
C LEU A 75 6.34 9.23 1.10
N VAL A 76 5.43 8.57 0.41
CA VAL A 76 5.56 7.16 0.06
C VAL A 76 6.13 7.03 -1.34
N ARG A 77 7.15 6.19 -1.49
CA ARG A 77 7.81 5.90 -2.76
C ARG A 77 7.74 4.42 -3.08
N GLU A 78 7.81 4.15 -4.37
CA GLU A 78 8.07 2.83 -4.91
C GLU A 78 9.50 2.77 -5.44
N THR A 79 10.23 1.71 -5.13
CA THR A 79 11.53 1.39 -5.72
C THR A 79 11.60 -0.10 -5.97
N GLU A 80 11.81 -0.50 -7.22
CA GLU A 80 11.88 -1.91 -7.65
C GLU A 80 10.65 -2.75 -7.20
N GLY A 81 9.45 -2.14 -7.20
CA GLY A 81 8.21 -2.80 -6.79
C GLY A 81 7.97 -2.83 -5.28
N VAL A 82 8.87 -2.27 -4.47
CA VAL A 82 8.77 -2.20 -3.01
C VAL A 82 8.37 -0.79 -2.57
N LEU A 83 7.46 -0.70 -1.60
CA LEU A 83 6.98 0.56 -1.04
C LEU A 83 7.80 0.99 0.18
N PHE A 84 8.15 2.27 0.24
CA PHE A 84 8.91 2.88 1.33
C PHE A 84 8.29 4.20 1.78
N ILE A 85 8.40 4.50 3.07
CA ILE A 85 8.12 5.82 3.63
C ILE A 85 9.46 6.57 3.77
N GLU A 86 9.57 7.76 3.19
CA GLU A 86 10.79 8.57 3.17
C GLU A 86 10.97 9.39 4.45
N THR A 87 11.31 8.75 5.58
CA THR A 87 11.50 9.43 6.88
C THR A 87 12.93 9.96 7.11
N GLY A 88 13.74 10.07 6.06
CA GLY A 88 15.20 10.28 6.15
C GLY A 88 16.00 8.97 6.29
N PHE A 89 15.32 7.87 6.56
CA PHE A 89 15.75 6.49 6.37
C PHE A 89 14.58 5.73 5.72
N ALA A 90 14.88 4.65 4.98
CA ALA A 90 13.83 3.91 4.28
C ALA A 90 13.07 2.99 5.26
N VAL A 91 11.79 3.27 5.49
CA VAL A 91 10.87 2.35 6.19
C VAL A 91 10.08 1.58 5.17
N MET A 92 10.33 0.28 5.04
CA MET A 92 9.61 -0.58 4.10
C MET A 92 8.18 -0.81 4.58
N MET A 93 7.23 -0.81 3.64
CA MET A 93 5.80 -0.96 3.92
C MET A 93 5.19 -2.10 3.12
N ASP A 94 4.67 -3.09 3.84
CA ASP A 94 3.91 -4.21 3.27
C ASP A 94 2.45 -4.16 3.70
N TYR A 95 1.56 -4.54 2.80
CA TYR A 95 0.12 -4.65 3.04
C TYR A 95 -0.40 -6.06 2.77
N ASP A 96 -0.97 -6.68 3.80
CA ASP A 96 -1.74 -7.92 3.74
C ASP A 96 -3.21 -7.56 3.54
N ARG A 97 -3.69 -7.71 2.30
CA ARG A 97 -5.05 -7.37 1.90
C ARG A 97 -6.11 -8.28 2.51
N GLU A 98 -5.78 -9.55 2.75
CA GLU A 98 -6.74 -10.51 3.33
C GLU A 98 -7.04 -10.17 4.78
N LYS A 99 -6.03 -9.67 5.51
CA LYS A 99 -6.15 -9.31 6.93
C LYS A 99 -6.37 -7.82 7.17
N ASP A 100 -6.38 -6.99 6.13
CA ASP A 100 -6.40 -5.53 6.20
C ASP A 100 -5.35 -5.01 7.21
N ARG A 101 -4.08 -5.37 6.95
CA ARG A 101 -2.97 -5.15 7.88
C ARG A 101 -1.74 -4.60 7.19
N ILE A 102 -1.13 -3.57 7.77
CA ILE A 102 0.14 -3.01 7.32
C ILE A 102 1.28 -3.50 8.23
N ARG A 103 2.40 -3.91 7.65
CA ARG A 103 3.65 -4.15 8.34
C ARG A 103 4.68 -3.11 7.91
N LEU A 104 5.27 -2.43 8.89
CA LEU A 104 6.40 -1.53 8.69
C LEU A 104 7.69 -2.20 9.16
N SER A 105 8.75 -2.06 8.37
CA SER A 105 10.09 -2.54 8.71
C SER A 105 11.13 -1.42 8.60
N PRO A 106 11.65 -0.90 9.74
CA PRO A 106 11.21 -1.17 11.11
C PRO A 106 9.84 -0.52 11.40
N GLY A 107 9.12 -1.02 12.42
CA GLY A 107 7.87 -0.38 12.88
C GLY A 107 6.80 -1.36 13.38
N GLY A 108 6.84 -2.61 12.92
CA GLY A 108 5.91 -3.66 13.36
C GLY A 108 4.57 -3.60 12.64
N GLU A 109 3.56 -4.24 13.22
CA GLU A 109 2.25 -4.43 12.60
C GLU A 109 1.26 -3.32 13.00
N TYR A 110 0.36 -3.01 12.06
CA TYR A 110 -0.67 -1.99 12.16
C TYR A 110 -1.99 -2.53 11.63
N ARG A 111 -3.07 -2.25 12.36
CA ARG A 111 -4.45 -2.57 11.95
C ARG A 111 -5.19 -1.30 11.61
N ARG A 112 -6.23 -1.38 10.78
CA ARG A 112 -7.11 -0.25 10.51
C ARG A 112 -7.73 0.24 11.82
N LYS A 113 -7.81 1.56 11.97
CA LYS A 113 -8.57 2.17 13.06
C LYS A 113 -10.05 1.92 12.78
N SER A 114 -10.73 1.23 13.69
CA SER A 114 -12.17 1.07 13.61
C SER A 114 -12.87 2.34 14.10
N ASP A 115 -13.92 2.75 13.41
CA ASP A 115 -14.81 3.85 13.79
C ASP A 115 -15.71 3.46 14.97
N GLY A 116 -15.13 3.03 16.10
CA GLY A 116 -15.76 2.99 17.42
C GLY A 116 -17.16 2.36 17.59
N THR A 117 -17.76 1.72 16.59
CA THR A 117 -19.10 1.17 16.69
C THR A 117 -18.97 -0.25 17.21
N LEU A 118 -18.64 -0.34 18.50
CA LEU A 118 -18.95 -1.52 19.30
C LEU A 118 -20.47 -1.67 19.26
N LYS A 119 -20.98 -2.48 18.33
CA LYS A 119 -22.28 -3.13 18.54
C LYS A 119 -22.05 -4.11 19.70
N GLN A 120 -22.39 -3.67 20.91
CA GLN A 120 -22.78 -4.57 21.98
C GLN A 120 -24.08 -5.29 21.57
#